data_AF-A0A2V6BMJ3-F1
#
_entry.id   AF-A0A2V6BMJ3-F1
#
_cell.length_a   1.000
_cell.length_b   1.000
_cell.length_c   1.000
_cell.angle_alpha   90.00
_cell.angle_beta   90.00
_cell.angle_gamma   90.00
#
_symmetry.space_group_name_H-M   'P 1'
#
loop_
_entity.id
_entity.type
_entity.pdbx_description
1 polymer ?
#
loop_
_entity_poly.entity_id
_entity_poly.type
_entity_poly.pdbx_seq_one_letter_code
_entity_poly.pdbx_strand_id
1 'polypeptide(L)'
;MRKSSGEPKSIEAEIESSNSEEQEPAEGPDVPQTDEALQDGGANAEGAQPDDWWSASHQGGDWGESATGDPPENTTPSKEARTADVYFCGHTSFFPLNRALQVVSKEKLTGLLRAFWEKEPIDLLARDGEIVFVTTKDPELYCAETPAVLANVDEGSAANARDQQRETGIPFFLVLAGEDLITRESAVELMQQFGQKLFSQLWVAPKVWIMFEKNADLPTDAAEIPGEQNVRDWALETLRLAENVDEIAHFDPASIPAYTKDGFERVQKLKLTPDEAQFASQFNGARSVQQIAKNLRLDLKSARQMLFRFVALEIVECWPASTAAKSEQRGIFQRFGRMARRDR
;
A
#
# COMPACT_ATOMS: atom_id res chain seq x y z
N MET A 1 -4.97 -70.61 -8.43
CA MET A 1 -4.70 -70.84 -6.99
C MET A 1 -5.07 -69.58 -6.21
N ARG A 2 -5.91 -69.74 -5.17
CA ARG A 2 -6.19 -68.93 -3.95
C ARG A 2 -5.84 -67.42 -3.97
N LYS A 3 -6.84 -66.53 -3.95
CA LYS A 3 -7.57 -65.95 -2.77
C LYS A 3 -6.74 -65.03 -1.87
N SER A 4 -7.23 -63.79 -1.75
CA SER A 4 -7.66 -63.14 -0.49
C SER A 4 -6.65 -62.39 0.41
N SER A 5 -6.97 -61.10 0.58
CA SER A 5 -7.13 -60.36 1.86
C SER A 5 -5.90 -60.00 2.69
N GLY A 6 -5.92 -58.78 3.21
CA GLY A 6 -5.24 -58.46 4.46
C GLY A 6 -4.99 -56.97 4.69
N GLU A 7 -6.05 -56.19 4.93
CA GLU A 7 -5.92 -55.03 5.82
C GLU A 7 -5.91 -55.55 7.27
N PRO A 8 -5.15 -54.91 8.19
CA PRO A 8 -5.80 -54.55 9.44
C PRO A 8 -5.36 -53.21 10.06
N LYS A 9 -6.39 -52.43 10.41
CA LYS A 9 -6.73 -51.84 11.72
C LYS A 9 -5.85 -50.74 12.34
N SER A 10 -6.55 -49.62 12.53
CA SER A 10 -6.49 -48.61 13.58
C SER A 10 -6.12 -49.14 14.98
N ILE A 11 -5.32 -48.36 15.70
CA ILE A 11 -5.30 -48.33 17.17
C ILE A 11 -5.67 -46.91 17.58
N GLU A 12 -6.87 -46.83 18.13
CA GLU A 12 -7.39 -45.75 18.96
C GLU A 12 -6.88 -46.01 20.39
N ALA A 13 -6.39 -44.97 21.06
CA ALA A 13 -6.16 -44.98 22.50
C ALA A 13 -6.39 -43.55 23.03
N GLU A 14 -7.65 -43.26 23.38
CA GLU A 14 -7.96 -42.54 24.63
C GLU A 14 -7.41 -43.42 25.79
N ILE A 15 -6.97 -42.96 26.96
CA ILE A 15 -7.61 -42.20 28.05
C ILE A 15 -6.44 -41.90 29.04
N GLU A 16 -6.23 -40.72 29.65
CA GLU A 16 -6.70 -40.24 30.96
C GLU A 16 -5.79 -39.02 31.30
N SER A 17 -6.30 -37.79 31.44
CA SER A 17 -6.77 -37.15 32.68
C SER A 17 -5.88 -37.33 33.92
N SER A 18 -5.16 -36.27 34.33
CA SER A 18 -4.83 -35.98 35.73
C SER A 18 -4.51 -34.49 35.95
N ASN A 19 -5.42 -33.85 36.70
CA ASN A 19 -5.31 -32.76 37.68
C ASN A 19 -4.01 -31.93 37.74
N SER A 20 -4.10 -30.60 37.56
CA SER A 20 -4.45 -29.58 38.57
C SER A 20 -3.27 -29.21 39.47
N GLU A 21 -2.75 -28.00 39.30
CA GLU A 21 -2.32 -27.16 40.42
C GLU A 21 -2.52 -25.68 40.04
N GLU A 22 -3.43 -25.06 40.79
CA GLU A 22 -3.66 -23.63 40.89
C GLU A 22 -2.41 -22.93 41.43
N GLN A 23 -2.11 -21.73 40.92
CA GLN A 23 -1.36 -20.76 41.71
C GLN A 23 -1.91 -19.36 41.48
N GLU A 24 -2.49 -18.85 42.56
CA GLU A 24 -3.13 -17.55 42.74
C GLU A 24 -2.16 -16.35 42.53
N PRO A 25 -2.72 -15.16 42.24
CA PRO A 25 -1.95 -13.96 41.95
C PRO A 25 -1.34 -13.34 43.21
N ALA A 26 -0.06 -12.99 43.14
CA ALA A 26 0.62 -12.25 44.20
C ALA A 26 0.16 -10.79 44.25
N GLU A 27 -0.25 -10.38 45.45
CA GLU A 27 -0.64 -9.06 45.89
C GLU A 27 0.38 -7.97 45.51
N GLY A 28 -0.12 -6.88 44.91
CA GLY A 28 0.63 -5.63 44.78
C GLY A 28 0.46 -4.78 46.05
N PRO A 29 1.50 -4.07 46.52
CA PRO A 29 1.35 -3.11 47.60
C PRO A 29 0.80 -1.77 47.10
N ASP A 30 0.00 -1.18 47.98
CA ASP A 30 -0.80 0.04 47.88
C ASP A 30 -0.12 1.27 47.24
N VAL A 31 -0.88 1.95 46.38
CA VAL A 31 -0.65 3.33 45.96
C VAL A 31 -1.38 4.26 46.95
N PRO A 32 -0.71 5.21 47.63
CA PRO A 32 -1.41 6.30 48.28
C PRO A 32 -1.79 7.36 47.24
N GLN A 33 -3.09 7.53 47.04
CA GLN A 33 -3.66 8.74 46.45
C GLN A 33 -3.41 9.92 47.40
N THR A 34 -2.74 10.97 46.92
CA THR A 34 -2.87 12.32 47.49
C THR A 34 -3.68 13.16 46.53
N ASP A 35 -4.95 13.33 46.88
CA ASP A 35 -5.77 14.46 46.46
C ASP A 35 -5.26 15.72 47.19
N GLU A 36 -4.80 16.72 46.45
CA GLU A 36 -4.96 18.12 46.89
C GLU A 36 -5.38 18.95 45.68
N ALA A 37 -6.65 19.37 45.72
CA ALA A 37 -7.20 20.41 44.89
C ALA A 37 -7.18 21.75 45.66
N LEU A 38 -6.78 22.79 44.93
CA LEU A 38 -7.16 24.20 45.05
C LEU A 38 -6.53 25.02 46.20
N GLN A 39 -5.70 26.00 45.81
CA GLN A 39 -6.19 27.38 45.85
C GLN A 39 -5.44 28.36 44.94
N ASP A 40 -6.25 29.33 44.56
CA ASP A 40 -6.17 30.30 43.48
C ASP A 40 -5.42 31.57 43.92
N GLY A 41 -4.87 32.33 42.97
CA GLY A 41 -4.15 33.56 43.24
C GLY A 41 -3.70 34.26 41.95
N GLY A 42 -4.68 34.82 41.25
CA GLY A 42 -4.53 35.38 39.90
C GLY A 42 -3.64 36.61 39.77
N ALA A 43 -3.20 36.83 38.53
CA ALA A 43 -2.95 38.16 37.97
C ALA A 43 -3.22 38.12 36.46
N ASN A 44 -4.14 39.01 36.10
CA ASN A 44 -4.69 39.33 34.80
C ASN A 44 -3.64 39.67 33.73
N ALA A 45 -3.74 39.10 32.52
CA ALA A 45 -3.26 39.72 31.28
C ALA A 45 -3.92 39.04 30.06
N GLU A 46 -4.90 39.77 29.52
CA GLU A 46 -5.36 39.86 28.13
C GLU A 46 -5.00 38.75 27.13
N GLY A 47 -6.07 38.23 26.50
CA GLY A 47 -6.04 37.16 25.51
C GLY A 47 -5.20 37.48 24.28
N ALA A 48 -4.28 36.57 23.98
CA ALA A 48 -3.72 36.40 22.65
C ALA A 48 -4.54 35.33 21.92
N GLN A 49 -5.41 35.76 21.01
CA GLN A 49 -5.98 34.89 19.98
C GLN A 49 -4.84 34.33 19.11
N PRO A 50 -4.87 33.04 18.74
CA PRO A 50 -3.94 32.49 17.77
C PRO A 50 -4.23 33.08 16.39
N ASP A 51 -3.17 33.56 15.73
CA ASP A 51 -3.19 34.14 14.40
C ASP A 51 -3.92 33.25 13.37
N ASP A 52 -4.95 33.84 12.75
CA ASP A 52 -5.69 33.36 11.58
C ASP A 52 -4.77 33.21 10.36
N TRP A 53 -3.96 32.15 10.33
CA TRP A 53 -3.03 31.86 9.22
C TRP A 53 -3.74 31.44 7.91
N TRP A 54 -5.05 31.24 7.91
CA TRP A 54 -5.81 30.98 6.67
C TRP A 54 -7.13 31.74 6.64
N SER A 55 -7.08 33.00 6.23
CA SER A 55 -8.26 33.73 5.74
C SER A 55 -8.26 33.71 4.21
N ALA A 56 -9.20 32.97 3.62
CA ALA A 56 -9.46 33.01 2.19
C ALA A 56 -9.99 34.40 1.80
N SER A 57 -9.20 35.18 1.09
CA SER A 57 -9.65 36.40 0.45
C SER A 57 -10.57 36.04 -0.71
N HIS A 58 -11.88 36.08 -0.46
CA HIS A 58 -12.87 36.31 -1.50
C HIS A 58 -12.64 37.70 -2.08
N GLN A 59 -11.85 37.82 -3.15
CA GLN A 59 -11.93 38.98 -4.03
C GLN A 59 -12.98 38.70 -5.11
N GLY A 60 -14.21 39.11 -4.80
CA GLY A 60 -15.18 39.50 -5.82
C GLY A 60 -14.65 40.74 -6.53
N GLY A 61 -14.69 40.72 -7.86
CA GLY A 61 -14.00 41.68 -8.71
C GLY A 61 -14.66 43.05 -8.80
N ASP A 62 -13.89 43.96 -9.40
CA ASP A 62 -14.39 45.13 -10.12
C ASP A 62 -13.32 45.60 -11.10
N TRP A 63 -13.60 45.51 -12.40
CA TRP A 63 -13.11 46.43 -13.44
C TRP A 63 -14.05 46.35 -14.65
N GLY A 64 -15.02 47.28 -14.73
CA GLY A 64 -15.43 47.92 -15.98
C GLY A 64 -16.77 47.54 -16.64
N GLU A 65 -17.84 48.26 -16.26
CA GLU A 65 -19.03 48.61 -17.08
C GLU A 65 -18.67 49.13 -18.50
N SER A 66 -19.46 49.07 -19.58
CA SER A 66 -20.77 48.52 -19.96
C SER A 66 -20.86 48.57 -21.49
N ALA A 67 -21.64 47.69 -22.13
CA ALA A 67 -22.39 48.06 -23.32
C ALA A 67 -23.70 47.24 -23.38
N THR A 68 -24.81 47.96 -23.29
CA THR A 68 -26.19 47.51 -23.41
C THR A 68 -26.52 46.83 -24.74
N GLY A 69 -27.22 45.69 -24.66
CA GLY A 69 -27.98 45.09 -25.75
C GLY A 69 -28.76 43.86 -25.25
N ASP A 70 -30.09 43.98 -25.19
CA ASP A 70 -31.04 42.91 -24.81
C ASP A 70 -31.60 42.21 -26.07
N PRO A 71 -32.25 41.02 -25.99
CA PRO A 71 -31.65 39.72 -26.33
C PRO A 71 -32.25 39.05 -27.59
N PRO A 72 -31.80 37.83 -27.94
CA PRO A 72 -32.79 36.76 -28.04
C PRO A 72 -32.39 35.46 -27.33
N GLU A 73 -33.32 35.02 -26.49
CA GLU A 73 -33.89 33.68 -26.37
C GLU A 73 -33.09 32.44 -26.85
N ASN A 74 -33.02 31.47 -25.93
CA ASN A 74 -32.71 30.04 -26.12
C ASN A 74 -31.28 29.66 -26.54
N THR A 75 -30.40 29.61 -25.54
CA THR A 75 -29.41 28.53 -25.50
C THR A 75 -29.43 27.94 -24.10
N THR A 76 -30.06 26.77 -23.97
CA THR A 76 -29.86 25.83 -22.86
C THR A 76 -28.38 25.85 -22.47
N PRO A 77 -28.01 25.97 -21.18
CA PRO A 77 -26.61 25.93 -20.82
C PRO A 77 -26.07 24.58 -21.30
N SER A 78 -25.20 24.67 -22.30
CA SER A 78 -24.39 23.57 -22.79
C SER A 78 -23.82 22.87 -21.56
N LYS A 79 -24.00 21.56 -21.49
CA LYS A 79 -23.51 20.70 -20.42
C LYS A 79 -22.00 20.95 -20.28
N GLU A 80 -21.62 21.89 -19.43
CA GLU A 80 -20.25 22.04 -18.97
C GLU A 80 -19.86 20.67 -18.44
N ALA A 81 -18.92 20.02 -19.14
CA ALA A 81 -18.25 18.86 -18.60
C ALA A 81 -17.77 19.28 -17.22
N ARG A 82 -18.32 18.64 -16.16
CA ARG A 82 -17.88 18.87 -14.80
C ARG A 82 -16.37 18.75 -14.82
N THR A 83 -15.66 19.85 -14.66
CA THR A 83 -14.21 19.83 -14.49
C THR A 83 -13.95 18.90 -13.32
N ALA A 84 -13.24 17.80 -13.58
CA ALA A 84 -13.01 16.81 -12.55
C ALA A 84 -12.39 17.48 -11.32
N ASP A 85 -13.03 17.30 -10.15
CA ASP A 85 -12.60 17.95 -8.92
C ASP A 85 -11.35 17.25 -8.42
N VAL A 86 -10.18 17.84 -8.66
CA VAL A 86 -8.91 17.32 -8.14
C VAL A 86 -8.96 17.30 -6.62
N TYR A 87 -8.93 16.11 -6.03
CA TYR A 87 -9.06 15.92 -4.58
C TYR A 87 -7.71 15.93 -3.86
N PHE A 88 -6.71 15.27 -4.43
CA PHE A 88 -5.32 15.38 -4.00
C PHE A 88 -4.40 15.20 -5.20
N CYS A 89 -3.21 15.78 -5.12
CA CYS A 89 -2.13 15.52 -6.05
C CYS A 89 -0.77 15.66 -5.36
N GLY A 90 0.27 15.08 -5.96
CA GLY A 90 1.61 15.18 -5.39
C GLY A 90 2.59 14.22 -6.02
N HIS A 91 3.85 14.43 -5.70
CA HIS A 91 4.92 13.55 -6.12
C HIS A 91 5.12 12.42 -5.10
N THR A 92 5.34 11.19 -5.58
CA THR A 92 5.46 9.99 -4.73
C THR A 92 6.59 10.05 -3.70
N SER A 93 7.61 10.90 -3.90
CA SER A 93 8.65 11.17 -2.89
C SER A 93 8.16 11.92 -1.65
N PHE A 94 7.04 12.64 -1.73
CA PHE A 94 6.44 13.38 -0.60
C PHE A 94 5.09 12.81 -0.19
N PHE A 95 4.36 12.25 -1.16
CA PHE A 95 3.07 11.62 -0.96
C PHE A 95 3.11 10.19 -1.50
N PRO A 96 3.55 9.21 -0.68
CA PRO A 96 3.79 7.84 -1.13
C PRO A 96 2.57 7.20 -1.81
N LEU A 97 2.81 6.35 -2.79
CA LEU A 97 1.74 5.68 -3.55
C LEU A 97 0.80 4.87 -2.63
N ASN A 98 1.35 4.17 -1.65
CA ASN A 98 0.57 3.46 -0.63
C ASN A 98 -0.32 4.40 0.19
N ARG A 99 0.14 5.62 0.49
CA ARG A 99 -0.67 6.63 1.18
C ARG A 99 -1.84 7.09 0.32
N ALA A 100 -1.62 7.30 -0.97
CA ALA A 100 -2.68 7.63 -1.92
C ALA A 100 -3.76 6.54 -1.97
N LEU A 101 -3.37 5.26 -2.09
CA LEU A 101 -4.28 4.12 -2.07
C LEU A 101 -5.06 4.03 -0.75
N GLN A 102 -4.40 4.29 0.38
CA GLN A 102 -5.08 4.32 1.69
C GLN A 102 -6.10 5.45 1.79
N VAL A 103 -5.82 6.63 1.22
CA VAL A 103 -6.80 7.73 1.20
C VAL A 103 -8.02 7.34 0.37
N VAL A 104 -7.81 6.73 -0.81
CA VAL A 104 -8.91 6.21 -1.65
C VAL A 104 -9.80 5.26 -0.86
N SER A 105 -9.20 4.26 -0.20
CA SER A 105 -9.93 3.24 0.56
C SER A 105 -10.64 3.79 1.81
N LYS A 106 -9.93 4.59 2.63
CA LYS A 106 -10.45 5.08 3.92
C LYS A 106 -11.54 6.13 3.74
N GLU A 107 -11.38 7.02 2.77
CA GLU A 107 -12.34 8.08 2.47
C GLU A 107 -13.44 7.62 1.50
N LYS A 108 -13.44 6.34 1.12
CA LYS A 108 -14.41 5.74 0.20
C LYS A 108 -14.57 6.51 -1.12
N LEU A 109 -13.44 6.87 -1.72
CA LEU A 109 -13.43 7.73 -2.89
C LEU A 109 -13.93 7.00 -4.14
N THR A 110 -14.64 7.76 -4.98
CA THR A 110 -15.05 7.35 -6.33
C THR A 110 -14.45 8.31 -7.35
N GLY A 111 -13.70 7.80 -8.31
CA GLY A 111 -12.96 8.62 -9.27
C GLY A 111 -11.77 7.90 -9.90
N LEU A 112 -10.86 8.69 -10.47
CA LEU A 112 -9.65 8.21 -11.13
C LEU A 112 -8.40 8.67 -10.38
N LEU A 113 -7.53 7.74 -9.99
CA LEU A 113 -6.16 8.02 -9.61
C LEU A 113 -5.28 7.92 -10.85
N ARG A 114 -4.82 9.05 -11.37
CA ARG A 114 -3.89 9.11 -12.49
C ARG A 114 -2.46 9.22 -12.00
N ALA A 115 -1.58 8.39 -12.55
CA ALA A 115 -0.15 8.37 -12.29
C ALA A 115 0.64 8.72 -13.56
N PHE A 116 1.36 9.83 -13.50
CA PHE A 116 2.23 10.34 -14.56
C PHE A 116 3.67 9.99 -14.24
N TRP A 117 4.35 9.40 -15.22
CA TRP A 117 5.69 8.85 -15.10
C TRP A 117 6.40 8.92 -16.46
N GLU A 118 7.47 8.15 -16.67
CA GLU A 118 8.27 8.22 -17.90
C GLU A 118 7.62 7.58 -19.13
N LYS A 119 6.47 6.90 -18.97
CA LYS A 119 5.67 6.29 -20.05
C LYS A 119 4.25 6.87 -20.06
N GLU A 120 3.35 6.27 -20.85
CA GLU A 120 1.94 6.64 -20.87
C GLU A 120 1.32 6.57 -19.46
N PRO A 121 0.52 7.56 -19.04
CA PRO A 121 -0.08 7.56 -17.72
C PRO A 121 -0.87 6.29 -17.41
N ILE A 122 -0.81 5.91 -16.14
CA ILE A 122 -1.58 4.79 -15.59
C ILE A 122 -2.77 5.37 -14.83
N ASP A 123 -3.97 4.95 -15.22
CA ASP A 123 -5.23 5.35 -14.60
C ASP A 123 -5.76 4.19 -13.76
N LEU A 124 -5.99 4.42 -12.47
CA LEU A 124 -6.67 3.50 -11.56
C LEU A 124 -8.07 4.01 -11.28
N LEU A 125 -9.06 3.19 -11.61
CA LEU A 125 -10.47 3.45 -11.33
C LEU A 125 -10.83 2.98 -9.92
N ALA A 126 -11.36 3.89 -9.11
CA ALA A 126 -11.87 3.61 -7.78
C ALA A 126 -13.37 3.90 -7.67
N ARG A 127 -14.08 3.09 -6.88
CA ARG A 127 -15.51 3.24 -6.59
C ARG A 127 -15.79 2.85 -5.15
N ASP A 128 -16.34 3.77 -4.37
CA ASP A 128 -16.61 3.60 -2.93
C ASP A 128 -15.37 3.11 -2.14
N GLY A 129 -14.17 3.52 -2.57
CA GLY A 129 -12.89 3.09 -2.00
C GLY A 129 -12.41 1.70 -2.41
N GLU A 130 -13.15 0.99 -3.25
CA GLU A 130 -12.71 -0.25 -3.91
C GLU A 130 -11.91 0.07 -5.17
N ILE A 131 -10.93 -0.77 -5.51
CA ILE A 131 -10.19 -0.68 -6.78
C ILE A 131 -10.92 -1.51 -7.83
N VAL A 132 -11.45 -0.86 -8.86
CA VAL A 132 -12.23 -1.53 -9.92
C VAL A 132 -11.29 -2.10 -10.98
N PHE A 133 -10.45 -1.27 -11.58
CA PHE A 133 -9.41 -1.71 -12.51
C PHE A 133 -8.28 -0.67 -12.63
N VAL A 134 -7.20 -1.09 -13.27
CA VAL A 134 -6.08 -0.23 -13.65
C VAL A 134 -5.88 -0.35 -15.17
N THR A 135 -5.65 0.77 -15.83
CA THR A 135 -5.55 0.86 -17.29
C THR A 135 -4.52 1.91 -17.71
N THR A 136 -4.27 1.99 -19.02
CA THR A 136 -3.51 3.05 -19.67
C THR A 136 -4.01 3.19 -21.11
N LYS A 137 -3.76 4.33 -21.75
CA LYS A 137 -4.06 4.52 -23.17
C LYS A 137 -3.03 3.90 -24.10
N ASP A 138 -2.03 3.19 -23.57
CA ASP A 138 -1.07 2.41 -24.34
C ASP A 138 -1.34 0.90 -24.18
N PRO A 139 -2.03 0.24 -25.13
CA PRO A 139 -2.33 -1.18 -25.08
C PRO A 139 -1.09 -2.09 -25.09
N GLU A 140 0.04 -1.65 -25.65
CA GLU A 140 1.28 -2.42 -25.67
C GLU A 140 1.94 -2.39 -24.29
N LEU A 141 1.89 -1.24 -23.61
CA LEU A 141 2.28 -1.12 -22.21
C LEU A 141 1.35 -1.91 -21.29
N TYR A 142 0.04 -1.90 -21.58
CA TYR A 142 -0.97 -2.63 -20.80
C TYR A 142 -0.81 -4.15 -20.91
N CYS A 143 -0.58 -4.65 -22.13
CA CYS A 143 -0.55 -6.07 -22.45
C CYS A 143 0.49 -6.34 -23.55
N ALA A 144 1.76 -6.45 -23.13
CA ALA A 144 2.87 -6.73 -24.05
C ALA A 144 2.87 -8.18 -24.58
N GLU A 145 2.26 -9.11 -23.84
CA GLU A 145 2.20 -10.52 -24.16
C GLU A 145 0.76 -10.92 -24.52
N THR A 146 0.56 -11.61 -25.65
CA THR A 146 -0.79 -12.07 -26.03
C THR A 146 -1.24 -13.23 -25.14
N PRO A 147 -2.33 -13.07 -24.34
CA PRO A 147 -2.84 -14.14 -23.50
C PRO A 147 -3.41 -15.29 -24.34
N ALA A 148 -3.32 -16.52 -23.83
CA ALA A 148 -3.83 -17.71 -24.52
C ALA A 148 -5.34 -17.64 -24.85
N VAL A 149 -6.12 -16.94 -24.02
CA VAL A 149 -7.56 -16.71 -24.25
C VAL A 149 -7.82 -15.96 -25.57
N LEU A 150 -6.89 -15.11 -26.00
CA LEU A 150 -7.00 -14.35 -27.25
C LEU A 150 -6.52 -15.14 -28.48
N ALA A 151 -6.05 -16.37 -28.33
CA ALA A 151 -5.49 -17.14 -29.44
C ALA A 151 -6.50 -17.41 -30.58
N ASN A 152 -7.79 -17.43 -30.26
CA ASN A 152 -8.88 -17.65 -31.22
C ASN A 152 -9.59 -16.36 -31.65
N VAL A 153 -9.20 -15.21 -31.08
CA VAL A 153 -9.78 -13.91 -31.43
C VAL A 153 -9.14 -13.44 -32.73
N ASP A 154 -9.97 -12.97 -33.67
CA ASP A 154 -9.49 -12.39 -34.92
C ASP A 154 -8.56 -11.19 -34.67
N GLU A 155 -7.46 -11.11 -35.43
CA GLU A 155 -6.45 -10.07 -35.25
C GLU A 155 -7.02 -8.66 -35.50
N GLY A 156 -7.95 -8.52 -36.46
CA GLY A 156 -8.63 -7.26 -36.75
C GLY A 156 -9.53 -6.82 -35.59
N SER A 157 -10.30 -7.73 -35.00
CA SER A 157 -11.09 -7.44 -33.80
C SER A 157 -10.20 -7.09 -32.60
N ALA A 158 -9.11 -7.82 -32.40
CA ALA A 158 -8.16 -7.53 -31.32
C ALA A 158 -7.43 -6.18 -31.53
N ALA A 159 -7.19 -5.78 -32.77
CA ALA A 159 -6.64 -4.45 -33.10
C ALA A 159 -7.68 -3.35 -32.82
N ASN A 160 -8.92 -3.52 -33.28
CA ASN A 160 -10.00 -2.56 -33.03
C ASN A 160 -10.23 -2.33 -31.52
N ALA A 161 -10.25 -3.38 -30.72
CA ALA A 161 -10.40 -3.26 -29.27
C ALA A 161 -9.23 -2.49 -28.62
N ARG A 162 -7.99 -2.69 -29.13
CA ARG A 162 -6.82 -1.92 -28.68
C ARG A 162 -6.91 -0.46 -29.08
N ASP A 163 -7.37 -0.15 -30.29
CA ASP A 163 -7.57 1.22 -30.75
C ASP A 163 -8.62 1.92 -29.87
N GLN A 164 -9.70 1.23 -29.51
CA GLN A 164 -10.68 1.77 -28.57
C GLN A 164 -10.10 2.04 -27.18
N GLN A 165 -9.19 1.19 -26.68
CA GLN A 165 -8.46 1.48 -25.43
C GLN A 165 -7.57 2.73 -25.57
N ARG A 166 -6.91 2.93 -26.71
CA ARG A 166 -6.09 4.14 -26.96
C ARG A 166 -6.93 5.42 -26.87
N GLU A 167 -8.14 5.38 -27.41
CA GLU A 167 -9.04 6.53 -27.42
C GLU A 167 -9.69 6.78 -26.04
N THR A 168 -10.27 5.72 -25.46
CA THR A 168 -11.17 5.81 -24.30
C THR A 168 -10.49 5.52 -22.96
N GLY A 169 -9.37 4.81 -22.96
CA GLY A 169 -8.74 4.25 -21.76
C GLY A 169 -9.42 3.01 -21.19
N ILE A 170 -10.54 2.56 -21.76
CA ILE A 170 -11.23 1.33 -21.29
C ILE A 170 -10.36 0.12 -21.64
N PRO A 171 -10.06 -0.79 -20.70
CA PRO A 171 -9.31 -2.01 -20.99
C PRO A 171 -9.89 -2.80 -22.17
N PHE A 172 -9.07 -3.11 -23.17
CA PHE A 172 -9.53 -3.75 -24.41
C PHE A 172 -10.15 -5.14 -24.16
N PHE A 173 -9.81 -5.82 -23.06
CA PHE A 173 -10.47 -7.08 -22.67
C PHE A 173 -11.98 -6.90 -22.43
N LEU A 174 -12.38 -5.76 -21.85
CA LEU A 174 -13.80 -5.46 -21.61
C LEU A 174 -14.52 -5.15 -22.92
N VAL A 175 -13.85 -4.48 -23.85
CA VAL A 175 -14.36 -4.26 -25.22
C VAL A 175 -14.61 -5.60 -25.91
N LEU A 176 -13.64 -6.52 -25.88
CA LEU A 176 -13.77 -7.84 -26.48
C LEU A 176 -14.92 -8.66 -25.85
N ALA A 177 -15.16 -8.52 -24.55
CA ALA A 177 -16.31 -9.15 -23.90
C ALA A 177 -17.64 -8.50 -24.31
N GLY A 178 -17.68 -7.18 -24.50
CA GLY A 178 -18.86 -6.47 -25.01
C GLY A 178 -19.24 -6.86 -26.44
N GLU A 179 -18.26 -7.32 -27.22
CA GLU A 179 -18.46 -7.86 -28.58
C GLU A 179 -18.68 -9.39 -28.61
N ASP A 180 -18.85 -10.03 -27.45
CA ASP A 180 -19.01 -11.49 -27.30
C ASP A 180 -17.84 -12.32 -27.86
N LEU A 181 -16.65 -11.73 -28.01
CA LEU A 181 -15.46 -12.40 -28.54
C LEU A 181 -14.70 -13.21 -27.48
N ILE A 182 -14.82 -12.80 -26.21
CA ILE A 182 -14.36 -13.55 -25.05
C ILE A 182 -15.43 -13.53 -23.96
N THR A 183 -15.36 -14.47 -23.02
CA THR A 183 -16.29 -14.46 -21.89
C THR A 183 -16.04 -13.27 -20.98
N ARG A 184 -17.11 -12.74 -20.38
CA ARG A 184 -17.03 -11.65 -19.40
C ARG A 184 -16.16 -11.99 -18.19
N GLU A 185 -16.21 -13.23 -17.72
CA GLU A 185 -15.37 -13.73 -16.62
C GLU A 185 -13.89 -13.66 -17.00
N SER A 186 -13.51 -14.21 -18.15
CA SER A 186 -12.13 -14.15 -18.64
C SER A 186 -11.65 -12.72 -18.87
N ALA A 187 -12.51 -11.83 -19.36
CA ALA A 187 -12.16 -10.42 -19.53
C ALA A 187 -11.86 -9.72 -18.21
N VAL A 188 -12.66 -9.97 -17.17
CA VAL A 188 -12.45 -9.40 -15.82
C VAL A 188 -11.17 -9.95 -15.20
N GLU A 189 -10.92 -11.26 -15.30
CA GLU A 189 -9.69 -11.89 -14.79
C GLU A 189 -8.44 -11.31 -15.46
N LEU A 190 -8.42 -11.24 -16.79
CA LEU A 190 -7.31 -10.67 -17.55
C LEU A 190 -7.12 -9.18 -17.22
N MET A 191 -8.21 -8.42 -17.13
CA MET A 191 -8.16 -7.01 -16.75
C MET A 191 -7.54 -6.83 -15.36
N GLN A 192 -7.94 -7.63 -14.38
CA GLN A 192 -7.36 -7.57 -13.04
C GLN A 192 -5.87 -7.95 -13.05
N GLN A 193 -5.49 -9.04 -13.72
CA GLN A 193 -4.11 -9.51 -13.79
C GLN A 193 -3.19 -8.49 -14.48
N PHE A 194 -3.56 -8.02 -15.67
CA PHE A 194 -2.74 -7.07 -16.43
C PHE A 194 -2.77 -5.67 -15.82
N GLY A 195 -3.88 -5.27 -15.20
CA GLY A 195 -3.96 -4.04 -14.41
C GLY A 195 -3.02 -4.06 -13.20
N GLN A 196 -2.94 -5.17 -12.46
CA GLN A 196 -1.99 -5.33 -11.36
C GLN A 196 -0.54 -5.31 -11.84
N LYS A 197 -0.22 -6.02 -12.93
CA LYS A 197 1.11 -6.01 -13.56
C LYS A 197 1.48 -4.59 -14.02
N LEU A 198 0.54 -3.87 -14.63
CA LEU A 198 0.74 -2.47 -15.03
C LEU A 198 1.04 -1.59 -13.81
N PHE A 199 0.19 -1.63 -12.79
CA PHE A 199 0.35 -0.82 -11.58
C PHE A 199 1.66 -1.11 -10.86
N SER A 200 2.13 -2.37 -10.89
CA SER A 200 3.37 -2.77 -10.21
C SER A 200 4.59 -1.97 -10.63
N GLN A 201 4.61 -1.46 -11.87
CA GLN A 201 5.68 -0.63 -12.40
C GLN A 201 5.81 0.70 -11.65
N LEU A 202 4.71 1.24 -11.10
CA LEU A 202 4.71 2.49 -10.35
C LEU A 202 5.45 2.40 -9.01
N TRP A 203 5.55 1.20 -8.41
CA TRP A 203 6.26 1.02 -7.14
C TRP A 203 7.75 1.30 -7.26
N VAL A 204 8.32 1.01 -8.42
CA VAL A 204 9.75 1.16 -8.71
C VAL A 204 10.04 2.36 -9.61
N ALA A 205 9.02 2.98 -10.21
CA ALA A 205 9.19 4.16 -11.04
C ALA A 205 9.70 5.36 -10.22
N PRO A 206 10.80 6.01 -10.63
CA PRO A 206 11.22 7.23 -9.99
C PRO A 206 10.26 8.36 -10.37
N LYS A 207 10.01 9.24 -9.41
CA LYS A 207 9.38 10.55 -9.65
C LYS A 207 7.95 10.52 -10.23
N VAL A 208 7.16 9.52 -9.86
CA VAL A 208 5.75 9.47 -10.25
C VAL A 208 5.00 10.66 -9.64
N TRP A 209 4.33 11.44 -10.47
CA TRP A 209 3.37 12.45 -10.04
C TRP A 209 1.97 11.83 -10.10
N ILE A 210 1.23 11.90 -9.01
CA ILE A 210 -0.11 11.33 -8.89
C ILE A 210 -1.15 12.41 -8.67
N MET A 211 -2.35 12.18 -9.18
CA MET A 211 -3.50 13.05 -9.02
C MET A 211 -4.76 12.20 -8.92
N PHE A 212 -5.62 12.51 -7.95
CA PHE A 212 -6.94 11.89 -7.83
C PHE A 212 -8.02 12.87 -8.24
N GLU A 213 -8.79 12.50 -9.25
CA GLU A 213 -9.91 13.24 -9.81
C GLU A 213 -11.21 12.63 -9.27
N LYS A 214 -11.92 13.35 -8.39
CA LYS A 214 -13.24 12.95 -7.91
C LYS A 214 -14.28 13.13 -9.01
N ASN A 215 -15.24 12.22 -9.05
CA ASN A 215 -16.36 12.26 -9.99
C ASN A 215 -15.93 12.33 -11.47
N ALA A 216 -14.74 11.80 -11.79
CA ALA A 216 -14.34 11.60 -13.17
C ALA A 216 -15.40 10.76 -13.89
N ASP A 217 -15.61 11.03 -15.18
CA ASP A 217 -16.55 10.27 -16.00
C ASP A 217 -16.10 8.80 -16.05
N LEU A 218 -16.76 7.95 -15.26
CA LEU A 218 -16.47 6.52 -15.22
C LEU A 218 -17.07 5.87 -16.48
N PRO A 219 -16.44 4.83 -17.04
CA PRO A 219 -17.04 4.06 -18.12
C PRO A 219 -18.43 3.52 -17.70
N THR A 220 -19.41 3.57 -18.60
CA THR A 220 -20.79 3.13 -18.33
C THR A 220 -20.85 1.71 -17.74
N ASP A 221 -19.98 0.82 -18.20
CA ASP A 221 -19.94 -0.59 -17.79
C ASP A 221 -19.15 -0.83 -16.49
N ALA A 222 -18.50 0.22 -15.95
CA ALA A 222 -17.70 0.10 -14.74
C ALA A 222 -18.55 -0.30 -13.53
N ALA A 223 -19.84 0.07 -13.50
CA ALA A 223 -20.75 -0.26 -12.41
C ALA A 223 -20.91 -1.78 -12.20
N GLU A 224 -20.77 -2.57 -13.25
CA GLU A 224 -20.97 -4.02 -13.20
C GLU A 224 -19.69 -4.81 -12.90
N ILE A 225 -18.55 -4.12 -12.83
CA ILE A 225 -17.25 -4.74 -12.54
C ILE A 225 -17.07 -4.77 -11.02
N PRO A 226 -16.79 -5.94 -10.43
CA PRO A 226 -16.52 -6.03 -9.00
C PRO A 226 -15.23 -5.28 -8.64
N GLY A 227 -15.26 -4.49 -7.57
CA GLY A 227 -14.08 -3.82 -7.04
C GLY A 227 -13.37 -4.67 -5.99
N GLU A 228 -12.07 -4.51 -5.87
CA GLU A 228 -11.28 -5.08 -4.77
C GLU A 228 -11.45 -4.23 -3.51
N GLN A 229 -12.05 -4.83 -2.49
CA GLN A 229 -12.35 -4.19 -1.21
C GLN A 229 -11.13 -4.07 -0.30
N ASN A 230 -10.24 -5.06 -0.31
CA ASN A 230 -9.04 -5.05 0.51
C ASN A 230 -7.87 -4.43 -0.25
N VAL A 231 -7.90 -3.10 -0.34
CA VAL A 231 -6.85 -2.28 -0.97
C VAL A 231 -5.45 -2.55 -0.39
N ARG A 232 -5.34 -2.96 0.88
CA ARG A 232 -4.04 -3.28 1.49
C ARG A 232 -3.45 -4.57 0.93
N ASP A 233 -4.26 -5.61 0.84
CA ASP A 233 -3.84 -6.88 0.24
C ASP A 233 -3.56 -6.67 -1.26
N TRP A 234 -4.41 -5.91 -1.96
CA TRP A 234 -4.18 -5.56 -3.37
C TRP A 234 -2.85 -4.83 -3.59
N ALA A 235 -2.51 -3.86 -2.73
CA ALA A 235 -1.23 -3.17 -2.78
C ALA A 235 -0.06 -4.14 -2.57
N LEU A 236 -0.20 -5.10 -1.64
CA LEU A 236 0.80 -6.16 -1.44
C LEU A 236 0.93 -7.07 -2.67
N GLU A 237 -0.18 -7.48 -3.30
CA GLU A 237 -0.12 -8.29 -4.53
C GLU A 237 0.59 -7.56 -5.67
N THR A 238 0.29 -6.29 -5.90
CA THR A 238 1.00 -5.50 -6.94
C THR A 238 2.48 -5.31 -6.61
N LEU A 239 2.84 -5.20 -5.32
CA LEU A 239 4.24 -5.15 -4.88
C LEU A 239 4.98 -6.48 -5.08
N ARG A 240 4.28 -7.63 -5.06
CA ARG A 240 4.88 -8.94 -5.38
C ARG A 240 5.24 -9.07 -6.85
N LEU A 241 4.53 -8.35 -7.72
CA LEU A 241 4.78 -8.28 -9.17
C LEU A 241 5.88 -7.28 -9.56
N ALA A 242 6.36 -6.44 -8.62
CA ALA A 242 7.40 -5.46 -8.92
C ALA A 242 8.73 -6.15 -9.28
N GLU A 243 9.22 -5.88 -10.49
CA GLU A 243 10.48 -6.41 -11.01
C GLU A 243 11.64 -5.42 -10.80
N ASN A 244 12.88 -5.91 -10.91
CA ASN A 244 14.12 -5.11 -10.87
C ASN A 244 14.27 -4.20 -9.63
N VAL A 245 13.61 -4.57 -8.53
CA VAL A 245 13.67 -3.84 -7.25
C VAL A 245 15.11 -3.68 -6.77
N ASP A 246 15.98 -4.66 -6.98
CA ASP A 246 17.38 -4.61 -6.54
C ASP A 246 18.24 -3.61 -7.32
N GLU A 247 17.82 -3.23 -8.53
CA GLU A 247 18.50 -2.23 -9.35
C GLU A 247 18.09 -0.80 -8.95
N ILE A 248 16.91 -0.63 -8.35
CA ILE A 248 16.31 0.68 -8.10
C ILE A 248 16.35 0.99 -6.60
N ALA A 249 15.90 0.06 -5.77
CA ALA A 249 15.85 0.19 -4.32
C ALA A 249 17.22 -0.16 -3.71
N HIS A 250 18.10 0.85 -3.66
CA HIS A 250 19.44 0.73 -3.10
C HIS A 250 19.39 0.68 -1.57
N PHE A 251 19.06 -0.49 -1.01
CA PHE A 251 19.15 -0.70 0.43
C PHE A 251 20.57 -1.11 0.85
N ASP A 252 21.12 -0.37 1.81
CA ASP A 252 22.34 -0.75 2.52
C ASP A 252 22.08 -2.07 3.29
N PRO A 253 22.83 -3.16 3.02
CA PRO A 253 22.71 -4.41 3.77
C PRO A 253 22.92 -4.27 5.29
N ALA A 254 23.63 -3.22 5.71
CA ALA A 254 23.84 -2.92 7.13
C ALA A 254 22.68 -2.14 7.77
N SER A 255 21.70 -1.69 6.98
CA SER A 255 20.50 -1.02 7.50
C SER A 255 19.68 -1.94 8.41
N ILE A 256 18.98 -1.34 9.37
CA ILE A 256 18.25 -2.01 10.43
C ILE A 256 16.76 -1.70 10.25
N PRO A 257 15.96 -2.67 9.76
CA PRO A 257 14.52 -2.50 9.67
C PRO A 257 13.87 -2.50 11.07
N ALA A 258 12.99 -1.52 11.28
CA ALA A 258 12.13 -1.42 12.46
C ALA A 258 10.69 -1.14 12.05
N TYR A 259 9.73 -1.67 12.81
CA TYR A 259 8.33 -1.34 12.59
C TYR A 259 8.08 0.15 12.85
N THR A 260 7.34 0.78 11.94
CA THR A 260 6.79 2.12 12.19
C THR A 260 5.72 2.04 13.29
N LYS A 261 5.32 3.19 13.85
CA LYS A 261 4.30 3.29 14.91
C LYS A 261 3.06 2.43 14.63
N ASP A 262 2.50 2.55 13.43
CA ASP A 262 1.31 1.78 13.04
C ASP A 262 1.66 0.57 12.16
N GLY A 263 2.94 0.34 11.88
CA GLY A 263 3.41 -0.73 11.00
C GLY A 263 3.19 -2.12 11.59
N PHE A 264 3.42 -2.26 12.89
CA PHE A 264 3.21 -3.53 13.60
C PHE A 264 1.75 -3.99 13.58
N GLU A 265 0.79 -3.07 13.69
CA GLU A 265 -0.63 -3.42 13.57
C GLU A 265 -1.04 -3.68 12.12
N ARG A 266 -0.47 -2.92 11.17
CA ARG A 266 -0.78 -3.07 9.75
C ARG A 266 -0.32 -4.41 9.20
N VAL A 267 0.88 -4.87 9.57
CA VAL A 267 1.43 -6.12 9.06
C VAL A 267 0.61 -7.35 9.47
N GLN A 268 -0.05 -7.30 10.64
CA GLN A 268 -0.90 -8.39 11.14
C GLN A 268 -2.21 -8.54 10.36
N LYS A 269 -2.63 -7.49 9.64
CA LYS A 269 -3.89 -7.46 8.87
C LYS A 269 -3.69 -7.82 7.40
N LEU A 270 -2.45 -8.07 6.97
CA LEU A 270 -2.12 -8.44 5.60
C LEU A 270 -2.15 -9.94 5.40
N LYS A 271 -2.54 -10.38 4.21
CA LYS A 271 -2.38 -11.76 3.74
C LYS A 271 -0.94 -12.05 3.34
N LEU A 272 -0.06 -12.20 4.33
CA LEU A 272 1.34 -12.55 4.10
C LEU A 272 1.50 -14.01 3.69
N THR A 273 2.46 -14.27 2.81
CA THR A 273 2.95 -15.64 2.61
C THR A 273 3.73 -16.11 3.86
N PRO A 274 3.93 -17.44 4.05
CA PRO A 274 4.75 -17.93 5.16
C PRO A 274 6.14 -17.31 5.21
N ASP A 275 6.78 -17.13 4.05
CA ASP A 275 8.10 -16.52 3.95
C ASP A 275 8.07 -15.04 4.35
N GLU A 276 7.05 -14.29 3.90
CA GLU A 276 6.87 -12.88 4.26
C GLU A 276 6.63 -12.70 5.76
N ALA A 277 5.79 -13.55 6.36
CA ALA A 277 5.55 -13.54 7.80
C ALA A 277 6.84 -13.89 8.58
N GLN A 278 7.59 -14.89 8.11
CA GLN A 278 8.86 -15.27 8.72
C GLN A 278 9.89 -14.14 8.61
N PHE A 279 9.98 -13.46 7.46
CA PHE A 279 10.84 -12.30 7.27
C PHE A 279 10.47 -11.15 8.21
N ALA A 280 9.18 -10.82 8.27
CA ALA A 280 8.66 -9.76 9.15
C ALA A 280 8.94 -10.04 10.63
N SER A 281 8.85 -11.30 11.07
CA SER A 281 9.13 -11.71 12.46
C SER A 281 10.56 -11.40 12.93
N GLN A 282 11.50 -11.18 12.00
CA GLN A 282 12.89 -10.88 12.35
C GLN A 282 13.12 -9.41 12.71
N PHE A 283 12.18 -8.52 12.38
CA PHE A 283 12.28 -7.08 12.64
C PHE A 283 12.17 -6.81 14.14
N ASN A 284 13.29 -6.37 14.73
CA ASN A 284 13.39 -6.07 16.16
C ASN A 284 14.12 -4.75 16.44
N GLY A 285 14.38 -3.95 15.40
CA GLY A 285 15.11 -2.69 15.52
C GLY A 285 16.59 -2.81 15.87
N ALA A 286 17.18 -4.02 15.83
CA ALA A 286 18.59 -4.25 16.13
C ALA A 286 19.34 -5.05 15.05
N ARG A 287 18.64 -5.97 14.36
CA ARG A 287 19.26 -6.81 13.33
C ARG A 287 19.35 -6.08 12.00
N SER A 288 20.50 -6.14 11.35
CA SER A 288 20.62 -5.64 9.98
C SER A 288 19.94 -6.55 8.97
N VAL A 289 19.61 -6.03 7.79
CA VAL A 289 19.06 -6.81 6.67
C VAL A 289 19.96 -8.01 6.34
N GLN A 290 21.28 -7.81 6.35
CA GLN A 290 22.24 -8.89 6.13
C GLN A 290 22.16 -10.00 7.20
N GLN A 291 21.97 -9.64 8.47
CA GLN A 291 21.80 -10.60 9.55
C GLN A 291 20.48 -11.36 9.42
N ILE A 292 19.40 -10.67 9.05
CA ILE A 292 18.09 -11.28 8.79
C ILE A 292 18.20 -12.29 7.65
N ALA A 293 18.79 -11.90 6.52
CA ALA A 293 19.01 -12.77 5.38
C ALA A 293 19.80 -14.04 5.78
N LYS A 294 20.87 -13.87 6.57
CA LYS A 294 21.67 -15.00 7.08
C LYS A 294 20.85 -15.93 7.99
N ASN A 295 20.04 -15.38 8.89
CA ASN A 295 19.22 -16.17 9.80
C ASN A 295 18.18 -17.02 9.05
N LEU A 296 17.59 -16.44 8.01
CA LEU A 296 16.56 -17.07 7.20
C LEU A 296 17.11 -17.87 6.02
N ARG A 297 18.44 -17.89 5.84
CA ARG A 297 19.13 -18.53 4.72
C ARG A 297 18.64 -18.03 3.35
N LEU A 298 18.30 -16.75 3.28
CA LEU A 298 17.93 -16.04 2.06
C LEU A 298 19.17 -15.40 1.44
N ASP A 299 19.22 -15.30 0.12
CA ASP A 299 20.16 -14.43 -0.55
C ASP A 299 19.78 -12.95 -0.34
N LEU A 300 20.76 -12.05 -0.51
CA LEU A 300 20.53 -10.62 -0.28
C LEU A 300 19.57 -9.99 -1.28
N LYS A 301 19.44 -10.51 -2.51
CA LYS A 301 18.50 -10.00 -3.50
C LYS A 301 17.07 -10.29 -3.05
N SER A 302 16.77 -11.52 -2.65
CA SER A 302 15.48 -11.91 -2.08
C SER A 302 15.14 -11.12 -0.81
N ALA A 303 16.11 -10.96 0.11
CA ALA A 303 15.88 -10.18 1.33
C ALA A 303 15.57 -8.69 1.05
N ARG A 304 16.23 -8.09 0.06
CA ARG A 304 15.94 -6.71 -0.38
C ARG A 304 14.57 -6.59 -1.02
N GLN A 305 14.19 -7.55 -1.85
CA GLN A 305 12.85 -7.58 -2.46
C GLN A 305 11.76 -7.68 -1.39
N MET A 306 11.91 -8.55 -0.40
CA MET A 306 10.95 -8.65 0.71
C MET A 306 10.91 -7.36 1.53
N LEU A 307 12.07 -6.79 1.87
CA LEU A 307 12.15 -5.53 2.60
C LEU A 307 11.48 -4.38 1.86
N PHE A 308 11.70 -4.28 0.55
CA PHE A 308 11.08 -3.26 -0.30
C PHE A 308 9.57 -3.24 -0.16
N ARG A 309 8.91 -4.42 -0.15
CA ARG A 309 7.45 -4.51 0.01
C ARG A 309 6.99 -3.87 1.33
N PHE A 310 7.67 -4.19 2.44
CA PHE A 310 7.31 -3.64 3.75
C PHE A 310 7.61 -2.14 3.87
N VAL A 311 8.66 -1.65 3.23
CA VAL A 311 8.98 -0.21 3.19
C VAL A 311 7.98 0.55 2.33
N ALA A 312 7.63 0.04 1.14
CA ALA A 312 6.66 0.66 0.24
C ALA A 312 5.25 0.72 0.86
N LEU A 313 4.88 -0.27 1.68
CA LEU A 313 3.64 -0.28 2.46
C LEU A 313 3.70 0.59 3.72
N GLU A 314 4.83 1.26 4.00
CA GLU A 314 5.07 2.09 5.18
C GLU A 314 4.93 1.30 6.51
N ILE A 315 5.18 -0.01 6.46
CA ILE A 315 5.16 -0.91 7.62
C ILE A 315 6.49 -0.83 8.37
N VAL A 316 7.57 -0.71 7.63
CA VAL A 316 8.94 -0.69 8.14
C VAL A 316 9.66 0.54 7.65
N GLU A 317 10.48 1.10 8.54
CA GLU A 317 11.50 2.09 8.21
C GLU A 317 12.90 1.48 8.42
N CYS A 318 13.87 1.92 7.62
CA CYS A 318 15.24 1.41 7.67
C CYS A 318 16.17 2.45 8.29
N TRP A 319 16.76 2.09 9.42
CA TRP A 319 17.73 2.93 10.11
C TRP A 319 19.16 2.57 9.70
N PRO A 320 20.10 3.53 9.65
CA PRO A 320 21.50 3.24 9.33
C PRO A 320 22.17 2.43 10.46
N ALA A 321 23.20 1.65 10.15
CA ALA A 321 23.89 0.83 11.16
C ALA A 321 24.44 1.61 12.37
N SER A 322 24.68 2.91 12.21
CA SER A 322 25.17 3.80 13.26
C SER A 322 24.15 4.08 14.38
N THR A 323 22.86 3.82 14.16
CA THR A 323 21.81 4.01 15.17
C THR A 323 21.55 2.76 16.00
N ALA A 324 22.12 1.59 15.65
CA ALA A 324 22.18 0.49 16.60
C ALA A 324 22.88 1.00 17.85
N ALA A 325 22.15 1.05 18.97
CA ALA A 325 22.72 1.38 20.25
C ALA A 325 24.02 0.58 20.38
N LYS A 326 25.16 1.29 20.46
CA LYS A 326 26.44 0.66 20.78
C LYS A 326 26.13 -0.18 22.01
N SER A 327 26.15 -1.51 21.86
CA SER A 327 26.19 -2.39 23.01
C SER A 327 27.27 -1.82 23.90
N GLU A 328 26.92 -1.38 25.11
CA GLU A 328 27.88 -0.82 26.06
C GLU A 328 29.13 -1.67 25.96
N GLN A 329 30.26 -1.03 25.62
CA GLN A 329 31.55 -1.71 25.56
C GLN A 329 31.71 -2.40 26.90
N ARG A 330 31.47 -3.72 26.93
CA ARG A 330 31.68 -4.56 28.10
C ARG A 330 33.16 -4.43 28.47
N GLY A 331 33.40 -3.59 29.47
CA GLY A 331 34.57 -3.52 30.33
C GLY A 331 35.93 -3.80 29.71
N ILE A 332 36.54 -2.79 29.10
CA ILE A 332 38.02 -2.78 28.90
C ILE A 332 38.76 -2.60 30.24
N PHE A 333 38.06 -2.36 31.36
CA PHE A 333 38.67 -2.18 32.69
C PHE A 333 38.83 -3.44 33.56
N GLN A 334 38.52 -4.66 33.09
CA GLN A 334 38.75 -5.88 33.90
C GLN A 334 40.18 -6.44 33.85
N ARG A 335 41.14 -5.79 33.16
CA ARG A 335 42.52 -6.32 33.01
C ARG A 335 43.62 -5.65 33.84
N PHE A 336 43.32 -4.69 34.72
CA PHE A 336 44.35 -4.04 35.57
C PHE A 336 44.19 -4.27 37.08
N GLY A 337 43.44 -5.30 37.49
CA GLY A 337 43.13 -5.55 38.90
C GLY A 337 43.71 -6.83 39.51
N ARG A 338 44.86 -7.36 39.08
CA ARG A 338 45.52 -8.52 39.72
C ARG A 338 47.04 -8.57 39.46
N MET A 339 47.82 -7.71 40.10
CA MET A 339 49.20 -8.03 40.51
C MET A 339 49.77 -6.94 41.43
N ALA A 340 49.31 -6.92 42.67
CA ALA A 340 50.00 -6.25 43.77
C ALA A 340 49.65 -6.97 45.08
N ARG A 341 50.33 -8.10 45.34
CA ARG A 341 50.60 -8.66 46.68
C ARG A 341 51.22 -10.05 46.55
N ARG A 342 52.54 -10.13 46.72
CA ARG A 342 53.15 -11.18 47.53
C ARG A 342 54.57 -10.78 47.93
N ASP A 343 54.64 -10.04 49.04
CA ASP A 343 55.77 -10.15 49.97
C ASP A 343 55.37 -11.16 51.04
N ARG A 344 56.09 -12.29 51.09
CA ARG A 344 56.53 -13.02 52.29
C ARG A 344 57.10 -14.37 51.90
#